data_AF-V6LP38-F1
#
_entry.id   AF-V6LP38-F1
#
_cell.length_a   1.000
_cell.length_b   1.000
_cell.length_c   1.000
_cell.angle_alpha   90.00
_cell.angle_beta   90.00
_cell.angle_gamma   90.00
#
_symmetry.space_group_name_H-M   'P 1'
#
loop_
_entity.id
_entity.type
_entity.pdbx_description
1 polymer ?
#
loop_
_entity_poly.entity_id
_entity_poly.type
_entity_poly.pdbx_seq_one_letter_code
_entity_poly.pdbx_strand_id
1 'polypeptide(L)'
;MADEEIRLPSKFIQVHALSAPKGRRYICVICNSDGAFLCTQCRTCYCCREHLLLDDLACHAILCERQAAIREILKLPLATRSRPETANRLAALQDECRRVSYLESRRHVLEGNNELALPAAERSLFFAREVHGQGSVDLVPPLLALADVATLAGAKDAARGYVSRAKFLIQQRQAELRSLCQNELKQDIIQNLENINEIRPDMIGMSAEIDLAESIVKKAKEIGDNQGSNVNQNSNLSKSGGSMSNPPQHLTQLKSALQLELEIQLENSLRDEVYRSNSGAGLAYLQSKYWTSQTRVLIAEKDFTQALNTAASALYFATLACGVNSLQTCLQIYSVAKLGLFSEKYSESQSVQALLSAQNIFRDSLMQFYAPMTNAIENLKKERKIPENTDYSNPILKRMVEDYNRAEQMREEDKLSFRADVKEAIQSAVFSVEYIERFYGTESSFYQQCILVIGVGLACVEDVGKDEWSLQSKGVATKLEQTLGEKNAEVEGEFGAAWLLLHVYKCLFG
;
A
#
# COMPACT_ATOMS: atom_id res chain seq x y z
N MET A 1 -9.96 46.43 8.56
CA MET A 1 -11.18 45.60 8.54
C MET A 1 -11.21 44.90 9.89
N ALA A 2 -12.24 45.20 10.69
CA ALA A 2 -12.32 44.75 12.07
C ALA A 2 -12.29 43.22 12.13
N ASP A 3 -11.51 42.69 13.07
CA ASP A 3 -11.49 41.28 13.46
C ASP A 3 -12.93 40.82 13.76
N GLU A 4 -13.57 40.16 12.80
CA GLU A 4 -14.68 39.27 13.14
C GLU A 4 -14.07 38.18 14.03
N GLU A 5 -14.24 38.31 15.35
CA GLU A 5 -13.95 37.25 16.29
C GLU A 5 -14.73 36.01 15.85
N ILE A 6 -14.08 35.12 15.09
CA ILE A 6 -14.67 33.85 14.67
C ILE A 6 -15.16 33.17 15.95
N ARG A 7 -16.47 33.07 16.16
CA ARG A 7 -16.98 32.49 17.39
C ARG A 7 -16.55 31.03 17.45
N LEU A 8 -15.97 30.62 18.58
CA LEU A 8 -15.62 29.22 18.79
C LEU A 8 -16.87 28.34 18.64
N PRO A 9 -16.76 27.15 18.03
CA PRO A 9 -17.86 26.21 17.98
C PRO A 9 -18.43 25.96 19.39
N SER A 10 -19.75 25.84 19.52
CA SER A 10 -20.47 25.75 20.81
C SER A 10 -20.00 24.59 21.71
N LYS A 11 -19.35 23.57 21.13
CA LYS A 11 -18.76 22.42 21.83
C LYS A 11 -17.49 22.75 22.61
N PHE A 12 -16.90 23.93 22.46
CA PHE A 12 -15.66 24.32 23.15
C PHE A 12 -15.91 25.40 24.19
N ILE A 13 -15.29 25.24 25.35
CA ILE A 13 -15.33 26.21 26.44
C ILE A 13 -13.90 26.58 26.87
N GLN A 14 -13.72 27.81 27.35
CA GLN A 14 -12.50 28.20 28.02
C GLN A 14 -12.53 27.69 29.46
N VAL A 15 -11.41 27.13 29.93
CA VAL A 15 -11.26 26.56 31.26
C VAL A 15 -10.00 27.09 31.92
N HIS A 16 -10.06 27.26 33.24
CA HIS A 16 -8.89 27.63 34.03
C HIS A 16 -8.14 26.35 34.45
N ALA A 17 -6.80 26.41 34.56
CA ALA A 17 -5.98 25.25 34.94
C ALA A 17 -6.41 24.64 36.30
N LEU A 18 -6.91 25.48 37.22
CA LEU A 18 -7.43 25.07 38.53
C LEU A 18 -8.78 24.33 38.47
N SER A 19 -9.47 24.34 37.35
CA SER A 19 -10.75 23.62 37.15
C SER A 19 -10.55 22.11 36.93
N ALA A 20 -9.30 21.65 36.76
CA ALA A 20 -9.00 20.24 36.61
C ALA A 20 -9.25 19.46 37.92
N PRO A 21 -9.73 18.20 37.86
CA PRO A 21 -9.89 17.35 39.04
C PRO A 21 -8.56 17.22 39.80
N LYS A 22 -8.62 17.12 41.14
CA LYS A 22 -7.43 17.01 41.99
C LYS A 22 -6.49 15.91 41.50
N GLY A 23 -5.23 16.28 41.22
CA GLY A 23 -4.21 15.36 40.71
C GLY A 23 -4.21 15.15 39.19
N ARG A 24 -5.09 15.82 38.43
CA ARG A 24 -5.09 15.84 36.96
C ARG A 24 -4.79 17.24 36.44
N ARG A 25 -4.24 17.31 35.24
CA ARG A 25 -4.04 18.56 34.48
C ARG A 25 -4.74 18.44 33.14
N TYR A 26 -5.27 19.56 32.65
CA TYR A 26 -5.67 19.66 31.26
C TYR A 26 -4.41 19.83 30.43
N ILE A 27 -4.18 18.91 29.49
CA ILE A 27 -2.95 18.88 28.68
C ILE A 27 -3.36 19.05 27.22
N CYS A 28 -2.72 20.00 26.53
CA CYS A 28 -2.93 20.24 25.12
C CYS A 28 -2.55 19.00 24.32
N VAL A 29 -3.46 18.53 23.45
CA VAL A 29 -3.18 17.27 22.74
C VAL A 29 -2.16 17.42 21.60
N ILE A 30 -1.87 18.66 21.15
CA ILE A 30 -0.86 18.91 20.12
C ILE A 30 0.54 19.04 20.75
N CYS A 31 0.70 19.90 21.76
CA CYS A 31 2.04 20.26 22.26
C CYS A 31 2.32 19.83 23.70
N ASN A 32 1.39 19.14 24.36
CA ASN A 32 1.48 18.69 25.76
C ASN A 32 1.67 19.80 26.82
N SER A 33 1.42 21.07 26.49
CA SER A 33 1.39 22.17 27.47
C SER A 33 0.05 22.27 28.22
N ASP A 34 -0.06 23.13 29.23
CA ASP A 34 -1.29 23.27 30.02
C ASP A 34 -2.45 23.82 29.16
N GLY A 35 -3.60 23.15 29.23
CA GLY A 35 -4.79 23.44 28.44
C GLY A 35 -5.66 24.56 29.01
N ALA A 36 -6.05 25.50 28.15
CA ALA A 36 -6.97 26.60 28.45
C ALA A 36 -8.33 26.46 27.75
N PHE A 37 -8.45 25.58 26.76
CA PHE A 37 -9.70 25.28 26.06
C PHE A 37 -10.03 23.81 26.18
N LEU A 38 -11.32 23.48 26.32
CA LEU A 38 -11.81 22.13 26.54
C LEU A 38 -13.04 21.85 25.66
N CYS A 39 -13.05 20.71 24.96
CA CYS A 39 -14.27 20.21 24.35
C CYS A 39 -15.22 19.67 25.43
N THR A 40 -16.47 20.09 25.45
CA THR A 40 -17.43 19.64 26.48
C THR A 40 -17.84 18.17 26.32
N GLN A 41 -17.77 17.64 25.09
CA GLN A 41 -18.14 16.27 24.73
C GLN A 41 -16.99 15.27 25.00
N CYS A 42 -15.95 15.27 24.16
CA CYS A 42 -14.84 14.32 24.23
C CYS A 42 -13.75 14.73 25.25
N ARG A 43 -13.75 16.00 25.68
CA ARG A 43 -12.86 16.55 26.72
C ARG A 43 -11.39 16.56 26.35
N THR A 44 -11.11 16.62 25.05
CA THR A 44 -9.82 17.07 24.52
C THR A 44 -9.55 18.51 24.96
N CYS A 45 -8.29 18.80 25.22
CA CYS A 45 -7.85 20.10 25.73
C CYS A 45 -6.83 20.73 24.78
N TYR A 46 -6.79 22.06 24.76
CA TYR A 46 -5.87 22.85 23.93
C TYR A 46 -5.32 24.03 24.72
N CYS A 47 -4.04 24.37 24.54
CA CYS A 47 -3.41 25.49 25.25
C CYS A 47 -3.80 26.86 24.66
N CYS A 48 -4.01 26.91 23.34
CA CYS A 48 -4.37 28.12 22.61
C CYS A 48 -5.48 27.82 21.59
N ARG A 49 -6.08 28.89 21.09
CA ARG A 49 -7.15 28.84 20.08
C ARG A 49 -6.66 28.26 18.76
N GLU A 50 -5.42 28.55 18.37
CA GLU A 50 -4.80 28.02 17.15
C GLU A 50 -4.75 26.49 17.18
N HIS A 51 -4.24 25.90 18.27
CA HIS A 51 -4.19 24.44 18.41
C HIS A 51 -5.58 23.79 18.42
N LEU A 52 -6.58 24.47 18.99
CA LEU A 52 -7.96 24.00 18.93
C LEU A 52 -8.46 23.95 17.49
N LEU A 53 -8.33 25.06 16.75
CA LEU A 53 -8.81 25.15 15.37
C LEU A 53 -8.05 24.19 14.46
N LEU A 54 -6.74 24.05 14.67
CA LEU A 54 -5.89 23.13 13.93
C LEU A 54 -6.35 21.68 14.12
N ASP A 55 -6.57 21.21 15.35
CA ASP A 55 -7.04 19.85 15.61
C ASP A 55 -8.49 19.64 15.10
N ASP A 56 -9.37 20.64 15.26
CA ASP A 56 -10.78 20.56 14.82
C ASP A 56 -10.88 20.40 13.30
N LEU A 57 -10.09 21.16 12.53
CA LEU A 57 -10.00 21.04 11.08
C LEU A 57 -9.27 19.76 10.65
N ALA A 58 -8.27 19.32 11.40
CA ALA A 58 -7.49 18.14 11.06
C ALA A 58 -8.28 16.84 11.19
N CYS A 59 -8.85 16.58 12.38
CA CYS A 59 -9.55 15.33 12.65
C CYS A 59 -10.54 15.37 13.82
N HIS A 60 -10.46 16.34 14.74
CA HIS A 60 -11.29 16.33 15.94
C HIS A 60 -12.78 16.44 15.62
N ALA A 61 -13.20 17.20 14.61
CA ALA A 61 -14.61 17.25 14.20
C ALA A 61 -15.18 15.86 13.88
N ILE A 62 -14.38 15.00 13.23
CA ILE A 62 -14.78 13.64 12.80
C ILE A 62 -14.66 12.63 13.95
N LEU A 63 -13.68 12.82 14.84
CA LEU A 63 -13.40 11.90 15.95
C LEU A 63 -14.18 12.21 17.23
N CYS A 64 -14.72 13.42 17.40
CA CYS A 64 -15.25 13.90 18.69
C CYS A 64 -16.31 12.97 19.29
N GLU A 65 -17.29 12.52 18.50
CA GLU A 65 -18.36 11.63 18.97
C GLU A 65 -17.82 10.26 19.39
N ARG A 66 -16.91 9.69 18.61
CA ARG A 66 -16.26 8.40 18.90
C ARG A 66 -15.42 8.49 20.18
N GLN A 67 -14.67 9.58 20.34
CA GLN A 67 -13.90 9.85 21.56
C GLN A 67 -14.80 10.07 22.78
N ALA A 68 -15.96 10.71 22.61
CA ALA A 68 -16.95 10.83 23.67
C ALA A 68 -17.49 9.45 24.08
N ALA A 69 -17.81 8.57 23.12
CA ALA A 69 -18.25 7.19 23.39
C ALA A 69 -17.18 6.36 24.12
N ILE A 70 -15.91 6.44 23.69
CA ILE A 70 -14.76 5.82 24.38
C ILE A 70 -14.70 6.28 25.84
N ARG A 71 -14.84 7.59 26.06
CA ARG A 71 -14.81 8.17 27.41
C ARG A 71 -15.95 7.66 28.28
N GLU A 72 -17.17 7.54 27.76
CA GLU A 72 -18.30 6.99 28.52
C GLU A 72 -18.04 5.55 28.97
N ILE A 73 -17.44 4.72 28.10
CA ILE A 73 -17.05 3.35 28.47
C ILE A 73 -15.99 3.36 29.58
N LEU A 74 -14.98 4.23 29.48
CA LEU A 74 -13.89 4.33 30.46
C LEU A 74 -14.33 4.86 31.84
N LYS A 75 -15.52 5.48 31.96
CA LYS A 75 -16.10 5.82 33.28
C LYS A 75 -16.52 4.59 34.09
N LEU A 76 -16.66 3.44 33.45
CA LEU A 76 -17.13 2.18 34.05
C LEU A 76 -16.02 1.11 34.03
N PRO A 77 -14.87 1.32 34.72
CA PRO A 77 -13.70 0.46 34.60
C PRO A 77 -13.95 -0.99 35.03
N LEU A 78 -14.86 -1.19 36.00
CA LEU A 78 -15.30 -2.53 36.42
C LEU A 78 -16.03 -3.28 35.30
N ALA A 79 -16.85 -2.57 34.49
CA ALA A 79 -17.56 -3.17 33.37
C ALA A 79 -16.59 -3.53 32.24
N THR A 80 -15.61 -2.67 31.93
CA THR A 80 -14.56 -2.94 30.94
C THR A 80 -13.72 -4.16 31.32
N ARG A 81 -13.43 -4.38 32.60
CA ARG A 81 -12.65 -5.54 33.07
C ARG A 81 -13.46 -6.83 33.21
N SER A 82 -14.74 -6.72 33.58
CA SER A 82 -15.58 -7.90 33.87
C SER A 82 -16.38 -8.40 32.66
N ARG A 83 -16.61 -7.56 31.65
CA ARG A 83 -17.44 -7.90 30.48
C ARG A 83 -16.61 -7.86 29.20
N PRO A 84 -16.33 -9.01 28.56
CA PRO A 84 -15.52 -9.06 27.35
C PRO A 84 -16.13 -8.25 26.20
N GLU A 85 -17.46 -8.20 26.10
CA GLU A 85 -18.16 -7.38 25.09
C GLU A 85 -17.85 -5.89 25.21
N THR A 86 -17.72 -5.37 26.44
CA THR A 86 -17.41 -3.96 26.68
C THR A 86 -15.96 -3.65 26.35
N ALA A 87 -15.03 -4.57 26.66
CA ALA A 87 -13.64 -4.46 26.26
C ALA A 87 -13.47 -4.50 24.73
N ASN A 88 -14.16 -5.44 24.06
CA ASN A 88 -14.14 -5.56 22.60
C ASN A 88 -14.72 -4.30 21.93
N ARG A 89 -15.82 -3.76 22.46
CA ARG A 89 -16.41 -2.50 21.97
C ARG A 89 -15.45 -1.31 22.14
N LEU A 90 -14.74 -1.24 23.27
CA LEU A 90 -13.74 -0.20 23.49
C LEU A 90 -12.59 -0.30 22.47
N ALA A 91 -12.04 -1.51 22.30
CA ALA A 91 -10.96 -1.77 21.35
C ALA A 91 -11.40 -1.44 19.91
N ALA A 92 -12.61 -1.84 19.51
CA ALA A 92 -13.17 -1.53 18.20
C ALA A 92 -13.30 -0.01 17.96
N LEU A 93 -13.82 0.74 18.94
CA LEU A 93 -13.93 2.20 18.83
C LEU A 93 -12.55 2.89 18.75
N GLN A 94 -11.58 2.41 19.52
CA GLN A 94 -10.21 2.92 19.47
C GLN A 94 -9.54 2.60 18.13
N ASP A 95 -9.73 1.40 17.60
CA ASP A 95 -9.21 1.01 16.29
C ASP A 95 -9.86 1.80 15.15
N GLU A 96 -11.17 2.06 15.24
CA GLU A 96 -11.87 2.95 14.30
C GLU A 96 -11.29 4.37 14.36
N CYS A 97 -11.07 4.92 15.56
CA CYS A 97 -10.42 6.23 15.72
C CYS A 97 -9.01 6.24 15.13
N ARG A 98 -8.22 5.17 15.33
CA ARG A 98 -6.88 5.00 14.73
C ARG A 98 -6.95 5.02 13.21
N ARG A 99 -7.90 4.28 12.62
CA ARG A 99 -8.07 4.14 11.17
C ARG A 99 -8.51 5.45 10.53
N VAL A 100 -9.53 6.10 11.08
CA VAL A 100 -10.05 7.38 10.57
C VAL A 100 -8.98 8.46 10.62
N SER A 101 -8.27 8.58 11.75
CA SER A 101 -7.19 9.57 11.88
C SER A 101 -6.00 9.30 10.94
N TYR A 102 -5.67 8.03 10.68
CA TYR A 102 -4.66 7.67 9.67
C TYR A 102 -5.08 8.12 8.27
N LEU A 103 -6.34 7.88 7.89
CA LEU A 103 -6.85 8.24 6.57
C LEU A 103 -6.94 9.76 6.38
N GLU A 104 -7.38 10.50 7.40
CA GLU A 104 -7.35 11.97 7.39
C GLU A 104 -5.93 12.51 7.25
N SER A 105 -4.97 11.92 7.97
CA SER A 105 -3.56 12.30 7.81
C SER A 105 -3.08 12.09 6.38
N ARG A 106 -3.35 10.94 5.78
CA ARG A 106 -2.99 10.66 4.38
C ARG A 106 -3.65 11.64 3.42
N ARG A 107 -4.93 11.96 3.61
CA ARG A 107 -5.66 12.94 2.80
C ARG A 107 -4.95 14.29 2.81
N HIS A 108 -4.64 14.80 4.00
CA HIS A 108 -3.94 16.08 4.17
C HIS A 108 -2.52 16.06 3.58
N VAL A 109 -1.78 14.95 3.70
CA VAL A 109 -0.46 14.78 3.04
C VAL A 109 -0.60 14.88 1.52
N LEU A 110 -1.58 14.21 0.92
CA LEU A 110 -1.81 14.23 -0.52
C LEU A 110 -2.26 15.61 -1.03
N GLU A 111 -2.91 16.40 -0.18
CA GLU A 111 -3.30 17.79 -0.45
C GLU A 111 -2.15 18.79 -0.23
N GLY A 112 -1.03 18.35 0.36
CA GLY A 112 0.10 19.23 0.69
C GLY A 112 -0.06 19.99 2.03
N ASN A 113 -1.11 19.69 2.80
CA ASN A 113 -1.44 20.35 4.06
C ASN A 113 -0.74 19.67 5.26
N ASN A 114 0.58 19.85 5.39
CA ASN A 114 1.37 19.23 6.47
C ASN A 114 0.92 19.65 7.87
N GLU A 115 0.48 20.89 8.07
CA GLU A 115 0.02 21.40 9.37
C GLU A 115 -1.22 20.67 9.88
N LEU A 116 -2.15 20.31 8.99
CA LEU A 116 -3.35 19.54 9.32
C LEU A 116 -3.05 18.03 9.41
N ALA A 117 -2.11 17.55 8.60
CA ALA A 117 -1.76 16.13 8.56
C ALA A 117 -1.09 15.65 9.86
N LEU A 118 -0.31 16.51 10.51
CA LEU A 118 0.44 16.19 11.73
C LEU A 118 -0.46 15.77 12.91
N PRO A 119 -1.41 16.59 13.39
CA PRO A 119 -2.29 16.20 14.50
C PRO A 119 -3.09 14.93 14.17
N ALA A 120 -3.55 14.76 12.93
CA ALA A 120 -4.23 13.52 12.51
C ALA A 120 -3.31 12.29 12.62
N ALA A 121 -2.06 12.38 12.18
CA ALA A 121 -1.08 11.30 12.30
C ALA A 121 -0.77 10.95 13.77
N GLU A 122 -0.62 11.96 14.62
CA GLU A 122 -0.37 11.78 16.05
C GLU A 122 -1.55 11.11 16.76
N ARG A 123 -2.79 11.47 16.41
CA ARG A 123 -3.99 10.80 16.91
C ARG A 123 -4.03 9.33 16.51
N SER A 124 -3.65 9.03 15.27
CA SER A 124 -3.57 7.64 14.82
C SER A 124 -2.55 6.84 15.64
N LEU A 125 -1.37 7.40 15.87
CA LEU A 125 -0.35 6.75 16.68
C LEU A 125 -0.79 6.59 18.15
N PHE A 126 -1.50 7.58 18.70
CA PHE A 126 -2.06 7.49 20.05
C PHE A 126 -3.02 6.32 20.18
N PHE A 127 -4.04 6.22 19.33
CA PHE A 127 -5.00 5.12 19.40
C PHE A 127 -4.38 3.77 19.07
N ALA A 128 -3.40 3.71 18.16
CA ALA A 128 -2.68 2.48 17.89
C ALA A 128 -1.94 1.95 19.13
N ARG A 129 -1.36 2.82 19.95
CA ARG A 129 -0.73 2.43 21.22
C ARG A 129 -1.73 1.94 22.26
N GLU A 130 -2.92 2.54 22.31
CA GLU A 130 -3.97 2.13 23.23
C GLU A 130 -4.53 0.74 22.89
N VAL A 131 -4.67 0.42 21.59
CA VAL A 131 -5.21 -0.87 21.14
C VAL A 131 -4.17 -1.99 21.16
N HIS A 132 -2.98 -1.73 20.60
CA HIS A 132 -2.00 -2.77 20.31
C HIS A 132 -0.77 -2.75 21.24
N GLY A 133 -0.60 -1.71 22.05
CA GLY A 133 0.56 -1.53 22.91
C GLY A 133 1.79 -0.96 22.19
N GLN A 134 2.85 -0.63 22.95
CA GLN A 134 4.00 0.15 22.48
C GLN A 134 4.99 -0.60 21.56
N GLY A 135 4.94 -1.92 21.55
CA GLY A 135 5.82 -2.79 20.77
C GLY A 135 5.13 -3.49 19.59
N SER A 136 3.86 -3.17 19.30
CA SER A 136 3.16 -3.80 18.19
C SER A 136 3.61 -3.25 16.84
N VAL A 137 3.63 -4.16 15.87
CA VAL A 137 3.82 -3.90 14.44
C VAL A 137 2.70 -3.01 13.87
N ASP A 138 1.53 -3.02 14.50
CA ASP A 138 0.37 -2.19 14.10
C ASP A 138 0.61 -0.69 14.31
N LEU A 139 1.71 -0.32 15.00
CA LEU A 139 2.20 1.06 15.09
C LEU A 139 2.92 1.53 13.82
N VAL A 140 3.30 0.62 12.93
CA VAL A 140 4.06 0.94 11.71
C VAL A 140 3.30 1.93 10.81
N PRO A 141 2.02 1.70 10.41
CA PRO A 141 1.34 2.65 9.52
C PRO A 141 1.24 4.08 10.09
N PRO A 142 0.86 4.31 11.37
CA PRO A 142 0.90 5.65 11.95
C PRO A 142 2.30 6.28 12.03
N LEU A 143 3.34 5.49 12.30
CA LEU A 143 4.72 5.98 12.29
C LEU A 143 5.16 6.41 10.89
N LEU A 144 4.80 5.65 9.87
CA LEU A 144 5.09 6.01 8.48
C LEU A 144 4.30 7.25 8.04
N ALA A 145 3.05 7.41 8.47
CA ALA A 145 2.29 8.64 8.25
C ALA A 145 3.00 9.86 8.87
N LEU A 146 3.50 9.76 10.09
CA LEU A 146 4.30 10.83 10.70
C LEU A 146 5.60 11.10 9.93
N ALA A 147 6.25 10.07 9.38
CA ALA A 147 7.42 10.24 8.54
C ALA A 147 7.09 11.00 7.24
N ASP A 148 5.97 10.68 6.60
CA ASP A 148 5.49 11.37 5.40
C ASP A 148 5.19 12.84 5.69
N VAL A 149 4.49 13.12 6.79
CA VAL A 149 4.21 14.49 7.24
C VAL A 149 5.49 15.26 7.54
N ALA A 150 6.43 14.66 8.26
CA ALA A 150 7.72 15.27 8.57
C ALA A 150 8.56 15.52 7.30
N THR A 151 8.50 14.62 6.32
CA THR A 151 9.16 14.78 5.02
C THR A 151 8.56 15.96 4.26
N LEU A 152 7.23 16.06 4.22
CA LEU A 152 6.51 17.16 3.58
C LEU A 152 6.80 18.51 4.26
N ALA A 153 6.93 18.52 5.59
CA ALA A 153 7.31 19.70 6.36
C ALA A 153 8.81 20.08 6.26
N GLY A 154 9.63 19.27 5.57
CA GLY A 154 11.09 19.46 5.50
C GLY A 154 11.86 19.09 6.77
N ALA A 155 11.20 18.49 7.76
CA ALA A 155 11.77 18.04 9.03
C ALA A 155 12.46 16.67 8.88
N LYS A 156 13.57 16.64 8.15
CA LYS A 156 14.29 15.41 7.74
C LYS A 156 14.69 14.50 8.90
N ASP A 157 15.20 15.07 9.99
CA ASP A 157 15.65 14.30 11.15
C ASP A 157 14.49 13.60 11.87
N ALA A 158 13.35 14.29 11.99
CA ALA A 158 12.13 13.70 12.53
C ALA A 158 11.62 12.57 11.64
N ALA A 159 11.61 12.77 10.31
CA ALA A 159 11.21 11.74 9.35
C ALA A 159 12.07 10.48 9.48
N ARG A 160 13.40 10.62 9.51
CA ARG A 160 14.34 9.50 9.73
C ARG A 160 14.09 8.80 11.07
N GLY A 161 13.81 9.56 12.13
CA GLY A 161 13.49 9.01 13.45
C GLY A 161 12.24 8.11 13.41
N TYR A 162 11.17 8.56 12.77
CA TYR A 162 9.94 7.78 12.63
C TYR A 162 10.14 6.54 11.75
N VAL A 163 10.83 6.67 10.61
CA VAL A 163 11.13 5.53 9.73
C VAL A 163 12.01 4.49 10.42
N SER A 164 13.01 4.93 11.20
CA SER A 164 13.87 4.04 11.98
C SER A 164 13.09 3.27 13.04
N ARG A 165 12.13 3.92 13.71
CA ARG A 165 11.25 3.26 14.67
C ARG A 165 10.32 2.24 13.99
N ALA A 166 9.77 2.58 12.83
CA ALA A 166 8.98 1.64 12.04
C ALA A 166 9.81 0.43 11.60
N LYS A 167 11.04 0.65 11.13
CA LYS A 167 11.99 -0.40 10.76
C LYS A 167 12.23 -1.40 11.89
N PHE A 168 12.46 -0.89 13.11
CA PHE A 168 12.70 -1.72 14.27
C PHE A 168 11.54 -2.68 14.55
N LEU A 169 10.30 -2.18 14.50
CA LEU A 169 9.11 -3.00 14.71
C LEU A 169 8.92 -4.07 13.61
N ILE A 170 9.16 -3.70 12.35
CA ILE A 170 9.14 -4.63 11.22
C ILE A 170 10.19 -5.72 11.39
N GLN A 171 11.42 -5.37 11.78
CA GLN A 171 12.52 -6.31 11.98
C GLN A 171 12.24 -7.27 13.12
N GLN A 172 11.69 -6.78 14.23
CA GLN A 172 11.27 -7.61 15.35
C GLN A 172 10.24 -8.65 14.90
N ARG A 173 9.22 -8.22 14.15
CA ARG A 173 8.20 -9.14 13.63
C ARG A 173 8.73 -10.13 12.62
N GLN A 174 9.61 -9.68 11.75
CA GLN A 174 10.26 -10.54 10.77
C GLN A 174 11.08 -11.63 11.46
N ALA A 175 11.81 -11.29 12.54
CA ALA A 175 12.57 -12.26 13.33
C ALA A 175 11.64 -13.27 14.03
N GLU A 176 10.53 -12.80 14.61
CA GLU A 176 9.51 -13.67 15.20
C GLU A 176 8.95 -14.66 14.18
N LEU A 177 8.47 -14.18 13.03
CA LEU A 177 7.91 -15.04 11.97
C LEU A 177 8.95 -16.00 11.40
N ARG A 178 10.18 -15.53 11.19
CA ARG A 178 11.28 -16.37 10.72
C ARG A 178 11.58 -17.51 11.69
N SER A 179 11.55 -17.25 12.99
CA SER A 179 11.74 -18.31 14.00
C SER A 179 10.64 -19.36 13.99
N LEU A 180 9.38 -18.94 13.75
CA LEU A 180 8.24 -19.84 13.64
C LEU A 180 8.37 -20.71 12.38
N CYS A 181 8.57 -20.10 11.22
CA CYS A 181 8.77 -20.83 9.96
C CYS A 181 9.99 -21.75 10.02
N GLN A 182 11.08 -21.33 10.68
CA GLN A 182 12.27 -22.16 10.83
C GLN A 182 12.00 -23.42 11.65
N ASN A 183 11.15 -23.34 12.68
CA ASN A 183 10.80 -24.50 13.49
C ASN A 183 9.92 -25.48 12.71
N GLU A 184 8.92 -24.98 11.98
CA GLU A 184 8.04 -25.78 11.13
C GLU A 184 8.84 -26.47 10.01
N LEU A 185 9.63 -25.72 9.26
CA LEU A 185 10.40 -26.25 8.13
C LEU A 185 11.45 -27.28 8.57
N LYS A 186 12.07 -27.09 9.75
CA LYS A 186 12.98 -28.10 10.33
C LYS A 186 12.25 -29.40 10.66
N GLN A 187 11.04 -29.32 11.21
CA GLN A 187 10.23 -30.50 11.52
C GLN A 187 9.85 -31.24 10.22
N ASP A 188 9.42 -30.51 9.19
CA ASP A 188 9.07 -31.11 7.90
C ASP A 188 10.27 -31.77 7.20
N ILE A 189 11.46 -31.16 7.27
CA ILE A 189 12.69 -31.75 6.73
C ILE A 189 13.01 -33.06 7.48
N ILE A 190 12.93 -33.07 8.81
CA ILE A 190 13.18 -34.28 9.62
C ILE A 190 12.18 -35.38 9.26
N GLN A 191 10.88 -35.05 9.20
CA GLN A 191 9.84 -36.00 8.85
C GLN A 191 10.03 -36.58 7.43
N ASN A 192 10.41 -35.73 6.47
CA ASN A 192 10.68 -36.19 5.10
C ASN A 192 11.91 -37.09 5.02
N LEU A 193 12.96 -36.80 5.81
CA LEU A 193 14.14 -37.67 5.91
C LEU A 193 13.80 -39.02 6.55
N GLU A 194 12.95 -39.04 7.58
CA GLU A 194 12.44 -40.27 8.19
C GLU A 194 11.60 -41.10 7.20
N ASN A 195 10.68 -40.46 6.48
CA ASN A 195 9.88 -41.12 5.44
C ASN A 195 10.76 -41.70 4.31
N ILE A 196 11.84 -41.01 3.91
CA ILE A 196 12.80 -41.51 2.92
C ILE A 196 13.55 -42.73 3.46
N ASN A 197 13.94 -42.70 4.74
CA ASN A 197 14.60 -43.82 5.41
C ASN A 197 13.68 -45.05 5.53
N GLU A 198 12.37 -44.84 5.74
CA GLU A 198 11.37 -45.91 5.77
C GLU A 198 11.10 -46.52 4.39
N ILE A 199 11.11 -45.70 3.33
CA ILE A 199 10.88 -46.15 1.94
C ILE A 199 12.09 -46.92 1.38
N ARG A 200 13.30 -46.65 1.86
CA ARG A 200 14.49 -47.35 1.36
C ARG A 200 15.58 -47.56 2.45
N PRO A 201 15.44 -48.57 3.32
CA PRO A 201 16.41 -48.87 4.38
C PRO A 201 17.78 -49.35 3.85
N ASP A 202 17.87 -49.81 2.59
CA ASP A 202 19.07 -50.45 2.02
C ASP A 202 20.14 -49.47 1.51
N MET A 203 19.98 -48.16 1.71
CA MET A 203 20.94 -47.13 1.28
C MET A 203 21.98 -46.76 2.35
N ILE A 204 22.09 -47.56 3.43
CA ILE A 204 23.15 -47.40 4.44
C ILE A 204 24.11 -48.58 4.30
N GLY A 205 24.98 -48.49 3.29
CA GLY A 205 25.94 -49.52 2.98
C GLY A 205 27.05 -49.03 2.05
N MET A 206 27.73 -47.95 2.46
CA MET A 206 28.92 -47.36 1.81
C MET A 206 28.65 -46.73 0.42
N SER A 207 29.03 -45.46 0.26
CA SER A 207 29.08 -44.67 -0.99
C SER A 207 27.78 -44.25 -1.69
N ALA A 208 26.80 -43.65 -1.00
CA ALA A 208 25.63 -43.03 -1.64
C ALA A 208 25.31 -41.59 -1.17
N GLU A 209 26.29 -40.85 -0.64
CA GLU A 209 26.13 -39.46 -0.17
C GLU A 209 26.46 -38.39 -1.23
N ILE A 210 26.80 -38.79 -2.47
CA ILE A 210 27.10 -37.86 -3.58
C ILE A 210 26.03 -37.94 -4.68
N ASP A 211 25.41 -39.10 -4.89
CA ASP A 211 24.45 -39.29 -5.99
C ASP A 211 23.02 -38.80 -5.67
N LEU A 212 22.65 -38.60 -4.40
CA LEU A 212 21.32 -38.07 -4.04
C LEU A 212 21.22 -36.56 -4.31
N ALA A 213 22.30 -35.81 -4.04
CA ALA A 213 22.38 -34.39 -4.37
C ALA A 213 22.40 -34.17 -5.89
N GLU A 214 23.13 -35.00 -6.65
CA GLU A 214 23.11 -34.93 -8.12
C GLU A 214 21.78 -35.40 -8.74
N SER A 215 21.09 -36.39 -8.15
CA SER A 215 19.79 -36.86 -8.62
C SER A 215 18.64 -35.87 -8.35
N ILE A 216 18.73 -35.10 -7.26
CA ILE A 216 17.80 -34.00 -6.96
C ILE A 216 18.06 -32.80 -7.90
N VAL A 217 19.32 -32.45 -8.19
CA VAL A 217 19.68 -31.41 -9.17
C VAL A 217 19.27 -31.79 -10.59
N LYS A 218 19.37 -33.07 -10.96
CA LYS A 218 18.96 -33.57 -12.29
C LYS A 218 17.44 -33.56 -12.46
N LYS A 219 16.68 -33.96 -11.43
CA LYS A 219 15.21 -33.83 -11.43
C LYS A 219 14.73 -32.38 -11.38
N ALA A 220 15.45 -31.48 -10.71
CA ALA A 220 15.13 -30.05 -10.70
C ALA A 220 15.38 -29.37 -12.06
N LYS A 221 16.38 -29.82 -12.83
CA LYS A 221 16.60 -29.36 -14.22
C LYS A 221 15.60 -29.94 -15.22
N GLU A 222 15.21 -31.21 -15.06
CA GLU A 222 14.21 -31.85 -15.93
C GLU A 222 12.79 -31.26 -15.76
N ILE A 223 12.51 -30.60 -14.63
CA ILE A 223 11.27 -29.83 -14.41
C ILE A 223 11.36 -28.42 -15.03
N GLY A 224 12.57 -27.89 -15.29
CA GLY A 224 12.80 -26.56 -15.86
C GLY A 224 13.02 -26.53 -17.38
N ASP A 225 13.46 -27.62 -18.01
CA ASP A 225 13.88 -27.63 -19.43
C ASP A 225 12.76 -28.01 -20.41
N ASN A 226 11.57 -27.46 -20.21
CA ASN A 226 10.62 -27.21 -21.30
C ASN A 226 10.66 -25.73 -21.70
N GLN A 227 11.86 -25.22 -22.00
CA GLN A 227 12.13 -24.30 -23.12
C GLN A 227 13.62 -23.84 -23.13
N GLY A 228 14.42 -24.43 -24.02
CA GLY A 228 15.42 -23.69 -24.81
C GLY A 228 16.85 -23.54 -24.29
N SER A 229 17.74 -24.34 -24.90
CA SER A 229 19.08 -23.93 -25.40
C SER A 229 20.34 -24.16 -24.56
N ASN A 230 21.08 -25.20 -24.96
CA ASN A 230 22.52 -25.24 -25.27
C ASN A 230 23.50 -24.40 -24.42
N VAL A 231 24.26 -25.05 -23.53
CA VAL A 231 25.70 -24.78 -23.35
C VAL A 231 26.47 -26.06 -22.99
N ASN A 232 27.50 -26.30 -23.79
CA ASN A 232 28.56 -27.31 -23.66
C ASN A 232 29.57 -26.88 -22.59
N GLN A 233 30.13 -27.80 -21.78
CA GLN A 233 31.59 -28.01 -21.58
C GLN A 233 31.96 -28.78 -20.30
N ASN A 234 32.60 -29.92 -20.53
CA ASN A 234 33.79 -30.50 -19.86
C ASN A 234 34.20 -30.02 -18.45
N SER A 235 34.44 -30.98 -17.56
CA SER A 235 35.79 -31.16 -17.01
C SER A 235 36.02 -32.58 -16.50
N ASN A 236 37.07 -33.20 -17.03
CA ASN A 236 37.70 -34.40 -16.49
C ASN A 236 38.36 -34.07 -15.15
N LEU A 237 38.20 -34.91 -14.13
CA LEU A 237 39.20 -35.03 -13.08
C LEU A 237 39.51 -36.48 -12.76
N SER A 238 40.81 -36.72 -12.84
CA SER A 238 41.56 -37.95 -12.78
C SER A 238 41.59 -38.58 -11.39
N LYS A 239 41.54 -39.91 -11.38
CA LYS A 239 41.93 -40.79 -10.29
C LYS A 239 43.34 -40.46 -9.77
N SER A 240 43.49 -40.29 -8.47
CA SER A 240 44.69 -40.72 -7.75
C SER A 240 44.33 -41.07 -6.32
N GLY A 241 44.67 -42.30 -5.91
CA GLY A 241 44.52 -42.79 -4.55
C GLY A 241 45.72 -42.41 -3.69
N GLY A 242 45.49 -42.25 -2.39
CA GLY A 242 46.56 -42.00 -1.43
C GLY A 242 46.07 -41.79 0.01
N SER A 243 46.20 -42.86 0.80
CA SER A 243 46.29 -42.95 2.27
C SER A 243 45.26 -42.25 3.17
N MET A 244 44.47 -43.11 3.82
CA MET A 244 43.81 -42.91 5.12
C MET A 244 44.78 -42.39 6.19
N SER A 245 44.51 -41.19 6.72
CA SER A 245 44.81 -40.86 8.11
C SER A 245 43.76 -39.87 8.64
N ASN A 246 43.20 -40.18 9.81
CA ASN A 246 42.16 -39.48 10.58
C ASN A 246 40.68 -39.57 10.14
N PRO A 247 40.04 -40.75 10.28
CA PRO A 247 38.58 -40.89 10.11
C PRO A 247 37.71 -40.01 11.04
N PRO A 248 38.08 -39.61 12.28
CA PRO A 248 37.20 -38.78 13.10
C PRO A 248 37.13 -37.33 12.60
N GLN A 249 38.25 -36.78 12.12
CA GLN A 249 38.37 -35.40 11.64
C GLN A 249 37.69 -35.21 10.29
N HIS A 250 37.85 -36.18 9.37
CA HIS A 250 37.15 -36.17 8.09
C HIS A 250 35.63 -36.26 8.29
N LEU A 251 35.15 -37.09 9.23
CA LEU A 251 33.74 -37.20 9.56
C LEU A 251 33.18 -35.94 10.27
N THR A 252 33.97 -35.26 11.11
CA THR A 252 33.56 -33.98 11.71
C THR A 252 33.53 -32.86 10.67
N GLN A 253 34.50 -32.82 9.76
CA GLN A 253 34.54 -31.88 8.65
C GLN A 253 33.37 -32.10 7.69
N LEU A 254 33.05 -33.36 7.35
CA LEU A 254 31.89 -33.69 6.52
C LEU A 254 30.58 -33.29 7.19
N LYS A 255 30.43 -33.57 8.49
CA LYS A 255 29.26 -33.14 9.27
C LYS A 255 29.12 -31.62 9.29
N SER A 256 30.23 -30.89 9.46
CA SER A 256 30.20 -29.43 9.43
C SER A 256 29.87 -28.86 8.04
N ALA A 257 30.34 -29.51 6.97
CA ALA A 257 30.04 -29.11 5.60
C ALA A 257 28.57 -29.41 5.23
N LEU A 258 28.05 -30.57 5.63
CA LEU A 258 26.65 -30.95 5.46
C LEU A 258 25.72 -30.03 6.26
N GLN A 259 26.12 -29.67 7.48
CA GLN A 259 25.36 -28.74 8.31
C GLN A 259 25.36 -27.33 7.74
N LEU A 260 26.48 -26.88 7.18
CA LEU A 260 26.57 -25.61 6.46
C LEU A 260 25.68 -25.61 5.20
N GLU A 261 25.69 -26.68 4.41
CA GLU A 261 24.84 -26.80 3.22
C GLU A 261 23.34 -26.84 3.60
N LEU A 262 22.99 -27.58 4.65
CA LEU A 262 21.64 -27.61 5.21
C LEU A 262 21.21 -26.21 5.69
N GLU A 263 22.11 -25.47 6.35
CA GLU A 263 21.85 -24.09 6.79
C GLU A 263 21.65 -23.13 5.61
N ILE A 264 22.43 -23.28 4.52
CA ILE A 264 22.27 -22.49 3.29
C ILE A 264 20.94 -22.82 2.61
N GLN A 265 20.57 -24.10 2.50
CA GLN A 265 19.30 -24.49 1.91
C GLN A 265 18.12 -24.02 2.76
N LEU A 266 18.20 -24.16 4.08
CA LEU A 266 17.21 -23.63 5.01
C LEU A 266 17.10 -22.11 4.87
N GLU A 267 18.21 -21.39 4.74
CA GLU A 267 18.22 -19.95 4.54
C GLU A 267 17.57 -19.53 3.22
N ASN A 268 17.86 -20.25 2.13
CA ASN A 268 17.27 -20.00 0.83
C ASN A 268 15.77 -20.30 0.81
N SER A 269 15.33 -21.37 1.47
CA SER A 269 13.92 -21.69 1.64
C SER A 269 13.21 -20.65 2.52
N LEU A 270 13.82 -20.23 3.64
CA LEU A 270 13.23 -19.27 4.57
C LEU A 270 13.07 -17.87 3.98
N ARG A 271 13.91 -17.48 3.02
CA ARG A 271 13.92 -16.11 2.46
C ARG A 271 12.56 -15.70 1.89
N ASP A 272 11.88 -16.62 1.21
CA ASP A 272 10.57 -16.36 0.59
C ASP A 272 9.41 -17.00 1.37
N GLU A 273 9.66 -18.11 2.10
CA GLU A 273 8.61 -18.85 2.79
C GLU A 273 7.97 -18.04 3.94
N VAL A 274 8.76 -17.17 4.60
CA VAL A 274 8.25 -16.25 5.64
C VAL A 274 7.08 -15.40 5.13
N TYR A 275 7.11 -15.02 3.85
CA TYR A 275 6.11 -14.13 3.26
C TYR A 275 4.92 -14.86 2.62
N ARG A 276 4.99 -16.19 2.45
CA ARG A 276 3.89 -16.99 1.90
C ARG A 276 2.78 -17.27 2.92
N SER A 277 3.09 -17.18 4.21
CA SER A 277 2.08 -17.28 5.27
C SER A 277 1.13 -16.07 5.25
N ASN A 278 -0.10 -16.22 5.76
CA ASN A 278 -1.04 -15.09 5.90
C ASN A 278 -0.45 -13.94 6.76
N SER A 279 0.34 -14.29 7.78
CA SER A 279 1.07 -13.30 8.61
C SER A 279 2.23 -12.65 7.84
N GLY A 280 2.84 -13.40 6.91
CA GLY A 280 3.89 -12.95 6.00
C GLY A 280 3.42 -11.94 4.95
N ALA A 281 2.23 -12.15 4.37
CA ALA A 281 1.64 -11.20 3.43
C ALA A 281 1.41 -9.81 4.08
N GLY A 282 0.93 -9.79 5.32
CA GLY A 282 0.80 -8.54 6.10
C GLY A 282 2.15 -7.87 6.37
N LEU A 283 3.19 -8.65 6.69
CA LEU A 283 4.54 -8.13 6.87
C LEU A 283 5.11 -7.56 5.56
N ALA A 284 4.90 -8.24 4.43
CA ALA A 284 5.32 -7.77 3.11
C ALA A 284 4.64 -6.43 2.77
N TYR A 285 3.34 -6.30 3.06
CA TYR A 285 2.63 -5.02 2.87
C TYR A 285 3.27 -3.89 3.68
N LEU A 286 3.57 -4.12 4.96
CA LEU A 286 4.21 -3.13 5.82
C LEU A 286 5.64 -2.80 5.37
N GLN A 287 6.39 -3.79 4.89
CA GLN A 287 7.71 -3.56 4.30
C GLN A 287 7.62 -2.71 3.04
N SER A 288 6.64 -2.95 2.16
CA SER A 288 6.41 -2.11 0.98
C SER A 288 6.15 -0.65 1.38
N LYS A 289 5.29 -0.40 2.37
CA LYS A 289 5.00 0.96 2.88
C LYS A 289 6.22 1.60 3.55
N TYR A 290 7.00 0.83 4.30
CA TYR A 290 8.25 1.30 4.89
C TYR A 290 9.23 1.76 3.81
N TRP A 291 9.47 0.93 2.80
CA TRP A 291 10.38 1.27 1.70
C TRP A 291 9.87 2.45 0.87
N THR A 292 8.54 2.58 0.70
CA THR A 292 7.93 3.75 0.07
C THR A 292 8.25 5.03 0.84
N SER A 293 8.07 5.01 2.16
CA SER A 293 8.35 6.18 3.03
C SER A 293 9.85 6.52 3.06
N GLN A 294 10.71 5.49 3.15
CA GLN A 294 12.16 5.66 3.05
C GLN A 294 12.57 6.28 1.71
N THR A 295 11.93 5.87 0.61
CA THR A 295 12.17 6.44 -0.71
C THR A 295 11.84 7.93 -0.72
N ARG A 296 10.70 8.34 -0.14
CA ARG A 296 10.30 9.76 -0.04
C ARG A 296 11.30 10.58 0.77
N VAL A 297 11.82 10.04 1.88
CA VAL A 297 12.88 10.67 2.69
C VAL A 297 14.15 10.88 1.85
N LEU A 298 14.61 9.85 1.13
CA LEU A 298 15.80 9.94 0.27
C LEU A 298 15.63 10.91 -0.90
N ILE A 299 14.43 10.98 -1.48
CA ILE A 299 14.09 12.00 -2.51
C ILE A 299 14.21 13.41 -1.92
N ALA A 300 13.70 13.64 -0.71
CA ALA A 300 13.83 14.95 -0.04
C ALA A 300 15.30 15.30 0.28
N GLU A 301 16.17 14.30 0.38
CA GLU A 301 17.62 14.44 0.53
C GLU A 301 18.38 14.57 -0.79
N LYS A 302 17.69 14.43 -1.93
CA LYS A 302 18.25 14.43 -3.29
C LYS A 302 19.20 13.26 -3.57
N ASP A 303 19.10 12.16 -2.82
CA ASP A 303 19.83 10.92 -3.13
C ASP A 303 18.96 9.99 -3.98
N PHE A 304 18.92 10.28 -5.29
CA PHE A 304 18.08 9.53 -6.23
C PHE A 304 18.56 8.10 -6.50
N THR A 305 19.85 7.82 -6.32
CA THR A 305 20.40 6.47 -6.57
C THR A 305 19.97 5.52 -5.46
N GLN A 306 20.09 5.95 -4.20
CA GLN A 306 19.59 5.14 -3.08
C GLN A 306 18.06 5.07 -3.09
N ALA A 307 17.38 6.19 -3.44
CA ALA A 307 15.93 6.20 -3.57
C ALA A 307 15.43 5.18 -4.61
N LEU A 308 16.14 5.02 -5.74
CA LEU A 308 15.80 4.01 -6.74
C LEU A 308 15.87 2.59 -6.18
N ASN A 309 16.92 2.26 -5.42
CA ASN A 309 17.08 0.95 -4.78
C ASN A 309 15.98 0.67 -3.75
N THR A 310 15.60 1.68 -2.97
CA THR A 310 14.50 1.54 -2.00
C THR A 310 13.15 1.45 -2.69
N ALA A 311 12.94 2.15 -3.81
CA ALA A 311 11.73 2.04 -4.62
C ALA A 311 11.60 0.65 -5.26
N ALA A 312 12.70 0.08 -5.75
CA ALA A 312 12.71 -1.29 -6.26
C ALA A 312 12.36 -2.32 -5.15
N SER A 313 12.86 -2.11 -3.93
CA SER A 313 12.48 -2.91 -2.77
C SER A 313 11.00 -2.77 -2.44
N ALA A 314 10.46 -1.54 -2.48
CA ALA A 314 9.05 -1.27 -2.26
C ALA A 314 8.16 -1.98 -3.30
N LEU A 315 8.60 -1.99 -4.57
CA LEU A 315 7.95 -2.70 -5.68
C LEU A 315 7.92 -4.21 -5.44
N TYR A 316 9.07 -4.81 -5.10
CA TYR A 316 9.14 -6.24 -4.80
C TYR A 316 8.14 -6.63 -3.71
N PHE A 317 8.14 -5.93 -2.57
CA PHE A 317 7.21 -6.24 -1.48
C PHE A 317 5.74 -5.91 -1.80
N ALA A 318 5.48 -4.89 -2.63
CA ALA A 318 4.12 -4.61 -3.12
C ALA A 318 3.58 -5.77 -3.97
N THR A 319 4.41 -6.28 -4.89
CA THR A 319 4.03 -7.40 -5.75
C THR A 319 3.79 -8.68 -4.95
N LEU A 320 4.60 -8.91 -3.90
CA LEU A 320 4.47 -10.06 -3.02
C LEU A 320 3.20 -9.99 -2.16
N ALA A 321 2.86 -8.82 -1.63
CA ALA A 321 1.73 -8.64 -0.74
C ALA A 321 0.38 -8.51 -1.47
N CYS A 322 0.34 -7.77 -2.57
CA CYS A 322 -0.90 -7.38 -3.24
C CYS A 322 -1.06 -7.97 -4.65
N GLY A 323 -0.01 -8.61 -5.18
CA GLY A 323 0.01 -9.12 -6.55
C GLY A 323 0.42 -8.07 -7.60
N VAL A 324 0.70 -8.57 -8.80
CA VAL A 324 1.25 -7.79 -9.93
C VAL A 324 0.26 -6.76 -10.49
N ASN A 325 -1.04 -7.04 -10.44
CA ASN A 325 -2.08 -6.18 -11.03
C ASN A 325 -2.76 -5.28 -9.99
N SER A 326 -2.11 -5.02 -8.85
CA SER A 326 -2.68 -4.16 -7.81
C SER A 326 -2.32 -2.69 -8.02
N LEU A 327 -3.18 -1.80 -7.55
CA LEU A 327 -2.94 -0.35 -7.55
C LEU A 327 -1.67 0.01 -6.75
N GLN A 328 -1.38 -0.73 -5.66
CA GLN A 328 -0.16 -0.53 -4.89
C GLN A 328 1.10 -0.84 -5.72
N THR A 329 1.09 -1.92 -6.49
CA THR A 329 2.18 -2.24 -7.43
C THR A 329 2.33 -1.17 -8.49
N CYS A 330 1.23 -0.71 -9.07
CA CYS A 330 1.21 0.40 -10.03
C CYS A 330 1.92 1.66 -9.50
N LEU A 331 1.60 2.09 -8.28
CA LEU A 331 2.26 3.23 -7.62
C LEU A 331 3.78 3.04 -7.51
N GLN A 332 4.23 1.83 -7.18
CA GLN A 332 5.67 1.56 -7.07
C GLN A 332 6.36 1.52 -8.43
N ILE A 333 5.69 1.06 -9.49
CA ILE A 333 6.23 1.11 -10.86
C ILE A 333 6.41 2.57 -11.30
N TYR A 334 5.44 3.46 -11.03
CA TYR A 334 5.60 4.89 -11.29
C TYR A 334 6.81 5.47 -10.56
N SER A 335 6.97 5.14 -9.27
CA SER A 335 8.10 5.60 -8.45
C SER A 335 9.44 5.15 -9.03
N VAL A 336 9.57 3.86 -9.38
CA VAL A 336 10.79 3.30 -9.97
C VAL A 336 11.10 3.93 -11.32
N ALA A 337 10.10 4.10 -12.21
CA ALA A 337 10.30 4.72 -13.51
C ALA A 337 10.77 6.18 -13.39
N LYS A 338 10.12 6.96 -12.50
CA LYS A 338 10.47 8.36 -12.23
C LYS A 338 11.88 8.49 -11.65
N LEU A 339 12.25 7.64 -10.70
CA LEU A 339 13.57 7.67 -10.09
C LEU A 339 14.66 7.13 -11.02
N GLY A 340 14.32 6.20 -11.90
CA GLY A 340 15.20 5.74 -12.97
C GLY A 340 15.63 6.86 -13.90
N LEU A 341 14.70 7.76 -14.26
CA LEU A 341 14.97 8.99 -15.01
C LEU A 341 15.86 9.94 -14.21
N PHE A 342 15.49 10.27 -12.97
CA PHE A 342 16.24 11.25 -12.16
C PHE A 342 17.62 10.78 -11.72
N SER A 343 17.85 9.48 -11.63
CA SER A 343 19.17 8.91 -11.31
C SER A 343 20.04 8.68 -12.54
N GLU A 344 19.54 8.99 -13.75
CA GLU A 344 20.19 8.73 -15.04
C GLU A 344 20.61 7.26 -15.24
N LYS A 345 19.98 6.34 -14.50
CA LYS A 345 20.25 4.90 -14.59
C LYS A 345 19.47 4.22 -15.70
N TYR A 346 18.28 4.73 -16.02
CA TYR A 346 17.43 4.19 -17.06
C TYR A 346 17.42 5.11 -18.28
N SER A 347 17.31 4.49 -19.46
CA SER A 347 17.04 5.26 -20.66
C SER A 347 15.60 5.82 -20.62
N GLU A 348 15.38 6.90 -21.36
CA GLU A 348 14.07 7.53 -21.45
C GLU A 348 13.04 6.54 -22.02
N SER A 349 13.44 5.70 -22.99
CA SER A 349 12.60 4.62 -23.56
C SER A 349 12.22 3.55 -22.53
N GLN A 350 13.16 3.08 -21.69
CA GLN A 350 12.87 2.11 -20.64
C GLN A 350 11.88 2.67 -19.61
N SER A 351 12.05 3.95 -19.26
CA SER A 351 11.20 4.63 -18.29
C SER A 351 9.78 4.80 -18.85
N VAL A 352 9.64 5.20 -20.11
CA VAL A 352 8.33 5.30 -20.78
C VAL A 352 7.61 3.96 -20.85
N GLN A 353 8.32 2.86 -21.14
CA GLN A 353 7.72 1.52 -21.12
C GLN A 353 7.20 1.13 -19.72
N ALA A 354 7.96 1.42 -18.66
CA ALA A 354 7.53 1.19 -17.29
C ALA A 354 6.31 2.06 -16.92
N LEU A 355 6.28 3.33 -17.34
CA LEU A 355 5.14 4.22 -17.14
C LEU A 355 3.88 3.69 -17.84
N LEU A 356 3.99 3.20 -19.09
CA LEU A 356 2.87 2.59 -19.81
C LEU A 356 2.36 1.31 -19.12
N SER A 357 3.27 0.47 -18.60
CA SER A 357 2.89 -0.69 -17.79
C SER A 357 2.10 -0.28 -16.55
N ALA A 358 2.56 0.75 -15.83
CA ALA A 358 1.83 1.30 -14.68
C ALA A 358 0.45 1.85 -15.08
N GLN A 359 0.36 2.57 -16.19
CA GLN A 359 -0.90 3.11 -16.73
C GLN A 359 -1.90 2.01 -17.07
N ASN A 360 -1.45 0.90 -17.66
CA ASN A 360 -2.31 -0.25 -17.93
C ASN A 360 -2.86 -0.87 -16.64
N ILE A 361 -2.03 -1.07 -15.62
CA ILE A 361 -2.48 -1.58 -14.31
C ILE A 361 -3.46 -0.61 -13.66
N PHE A 362 -3.20 0.71 -13.75
CA PHE A 362 -4.10 1.73 -13.20
C PHE A 362 -5.47 1.71 -13.88
N ARG A 363 -5.47 1.68 -15.22
CA ARG A 363 -6.68 1.51 -16.04
C ARG A 363 -7.45 0.28 -15.59
N ASP A 364 -6.80 -0.87 -15.56
CA ASP A 364 -7.46 -2.15 -15.28
C ASP A 364 -8.03 -2.16 -13.85
N SER A 365 -7.36 -1.51 -12.89
CA SER A 365 -7.85 -1.33 -11.53
C SER A 365 -9.12 -0.46 -11.48
N LEU A 366 -9.15 0.67 -12.22
CA LEU A 366 -10.34 1.51 -12.33
C LEU A 366 -11.49 0.77 -13.03
N MET A 367 -11.17 0.02 -14.08
CA MET A 367 -12.16 -0.77 -14.81
C MET A 367 -12.75 -1.88 -13.95
N GLN A 368 -11.95 -2.58 -13.15
CA GLN A 368 -12.46 -3.56 -12.18
C GLN A 368 -13.37 -2.91 -11.14
N PHE A 369 -13.04 -1.70 -10.69
CA PHE A 369 -13.87 -0.95 -9.76
C PHE A 369 -15.24 -0.59 -10.37
N TYR A 370 -15.27 -0.10 -11.62
CA TYR A 370 -16.50 0.28 -12.32
C TYR A 370 -17.17 -0.86 -13.11
N ALA A 371 -16.58 -2.06 -13.17
CA ALA A 371 -17.09 -3.19 -13.92
C ALA A 371 -18.56 -3.54 -13.61
N PRO A 372 -19.04 -3.48 -12.34
CA PRO A 372 -20.44 -3.71 -12.04
C PRO A 372 -21.38 -2.70 -12.73
N MET A 373 -20.95 -1.44 -12.80
CA MET A 373 -21.70 -0.37 -13.44
C MET A 373 -21.71 -0.53 -14.96
N THR A 374 -20.56 -0.82 -15.57
CA THR A 374 -20.47 -1.04 -17.03
C THR A 374 -21.28 -2.25 -17.47
N ASN A 375 -21.19 -3.37 -16.75
CA ASN A 375 -21.94 -4.59 -17.04
C ASN A 375 -23.45 -4.37 -16.95
N ALA A 376 -23.90 -3.60 -15.95
CA ALA A 376 -25.31 -3.29 -15.80
C ALA A 376 -25.82 -2.36 -16.92
N ILE A 377 -25.02 -1.41 -17.41
CA ILE A 377 -25.36 -0.58 -18.57
C ILE A 377 -25.43 -1.43 -19.85
N GLU A 378 -24.46 -2.33 -20.07
CA GLU A 378 -24.46 -3.24 -21.21
C GLU A 378 -25.69 -4.16 -21.20
N ASN A 379 -26.08 -4.68 -20.03
CA ASN A 379 -27.27 -5.49 -19.90
C ASN A 379 -28.54 -4.71 -20.25
N LEU A 380 -28.65 -3.44 -19.83
CA LEU A 380 -29.79 -2.59 -20.20
C LEU A 380 -29.86 -2.29 -21.71
N LYS A 381 -28.71 -2.16 -22.38
CA LYS A 381 -28.62 -2.07 -23.84
C LYS A 381 -29.08 -3.37 -24.51
N LYS A 382 -28.59 -4.52 -24.04
CA LYS A 382 -28.98 -5.86 -24.54
C LYS A 382 -30.48 -6.13 -24.36
N GLU A 383 -31.06 -5.68 -23.26
CA GLU A 383 -32.50 -5.76 -22.98
C GLU A 383 -33.35 -4.75 -23.76
N ARG A 384 -32.74 -3.94 -24.65
CA ARG A 384 -33.38 -2.87 -25.44
C ARG A 384 -34.15 -1.83 -24.59
N LYS A 385 -33.83 -1.73 -23.31
CA LYS A 385 -34.41 -0.71 -22.41
C LYS A 385 -33.85 0.69 -22.68
N ILE A 386 -32.72 0.75 -23.39
CA ILE A 386 -32.01 1.98 -23.75
C ILE A 386 -31.52 1.82 -25.21
N PRO A 387 -31.78 2.78 -26.11
CA PRO A 387 -31.24 2.76 -27.47
C PRO A 387 -29.71 2.62 -27.52
N GLU A 388 -29.17 2.03 -28.59
CA GLU A 388 -27.71 1.90 -28.76
C GLU A 388 -27.00 3.25 -28.85
N ASN A 389 -27.69 4.27 -29.37
CA ASN A 389 -27.19 5.62 -29.62
C ASN A 389 -27.67 6.63 -28.55
N THR A 390 -27.93 6.17 -27.34
CA THR A 390 -28.48 7.04 -26.28
C THR A 390 -27.38 7.82 -25.60
N ASP A 391 -27.55 9.14 -25.57
CA ASP A 391 -26.75 10.02 -24.72
C ASP A 391 -26.98 9.70 -23.23
N TYR A 392 -25.93 9.91 -22.43
CA TYR A 392 -25.95 9.74 -20.97
C TYR A 392 -26.84 10.75 -20.24
N SER A 393 -27.47 11.67 -20.98
CA SER A 393 -28.59 12.50 -20.55
C SER A 393 -29.88 11.72 -20.28
N ASN A 394 -29.94 10.41 -20.60
CA ASN A 394 -31.10 9.58 -20.32
C ASN A 394 -31.37 9.48 -18.80
N PRO A 395 -32.62 9.76 -18.35
CA PRO A 395 -32.97 9.77 -16.92
C PRO A 395 -32.77 8.41 -16.22
N ILE A 396 -32.86 7.30 -16.96
CA ILE A 396 -32.64 5.94 -16.44
C ILE A 396 -31.17 5.74 -16.09
N LEU A 397 -30.25 6.14 -17.00
CA LEU A 397 -28.81 6.05 -16.77
C LEU A 397 -28.39 6.96 -15.62
N LYS A 398 -28.87 8.20 -15.60
CA LYS A 398 -28.56 9.16 -14.54
C LYS A 398 -28.97 8.64 -13.15
N ARG A 399 -30.20 8.11 -13.03
CA ARG A 399 -30.69 7.53 -11.78
C ARG A 399 -29.88 6.30 -11.35
N MET A 400 -29.47 5.47 -12.29
CA MET A 400 -28.64 4.30 -12.01
C MET A 400 -27.23 4.69 -11.53
N VAL A 401 -26.62 5.74 -12.11
CA VAL A 401 -25.36 6.31 -11.65
C VAL A 401 -25.52 6.85 -10.23
N GLU A 402 -26.61 7.58 -9.97
CA GLU A 402 -26.93 8.10 -8.63
C GLU A 402 -27.14 6.97 -7.61
N ASP A 403 -27.84 5.90 -7.98
CA ASP A 403 -28.10 4.74 -7.11
C ASP A 403 -26.83 3.91 -6.90
N TYR A 404 -25.97 3.74 -7.91
CA TYR A 404 -24.64 3.13 -7.76
C TYR A 404 -23.79 3.98 -6.82
N ASN A 405 -23.67 5.28 -7.06
CA ASN A 405 -22.92 6.19 -6.19
C ASN A 405 -23.45 6.20 -4.75
N ARG A 406 -24.77 6.05 -4.56
CA ARG A 406 -25.42 5.95 -3.24
C ARG A 406 -25.15 4.60 -2.56
N ALA A 407 -25.20 3.50 -3.31
CA ALA A 407 -24.81 2.18 -2.81
C ALA A 407 -23.31 2.13 -2.45
N GLU A 408 -22.47 2.83 -3.22
CA GLU A 408 -21.06 3.04 -2.93
C GLU A 408 -20.82 4.01 -1.76
N GLN A 409 -21.72 4.95 -1.47
CA GLN A 409 -21.63 5.81 -0.26
C GLN A 409 -21.83 5.00 1.03
N MET A 410 -22.51 3.86 0.98
CA MET A 410 -22.72 3.00 2.15
C MET A 410 -21.51 2.09 2.49
N ARG A 411 -20.45 2.09 1.67
CA ARG A 411 -19.19 1.33 1.88
C ARG A 411 -18.03 2.24 2.27
N GLU A 412 -18.18 3.07 3.31
CA GLU A 412 -17.23 4.17 3.62
C GLU A 412 -15.79 3.71 3.96
N GLU A 413 -15.59 2.49 4.44
CA GLU A 413 -14.32 2.09 5.06
C GLU A 413 -13.20 1.77 4.05
N ASP A 414 -13.50 0.98 3.01
CA ASP A 414 -12.56 0.63 1.93
C ASP A 414 -12.39 1.77 0.91
N LYS A 415 -13.35 2.72 0.92
CA LYS A 415 -13.43 3.84 -0.03
C LYS A 415 -12.35 4.88 0.20
N LEU A 416 -12.07 5.23 1.46
CA LEU A 416 -11.06 6.24 1.80
C LEU A 416 -9.64 5.78 1.43
N SER A 417 -9.31 4.51 1.66
CA SER A 417 -8.03 3.94 1.24
C SER A 417 -7.91 3.87 -0.27
N PHE A 418 -8.94 3.37 -0.97
CA PHE A 418 -8.92 3.27 -2.43
C PHE A 418 -8.86 4.66 -3.08
N ARG A 419 -9.67 5.63 -2.63
CA ARG A 419 -9.62 7.01 -3.14
C ARG A 419 -8.28 7.68 -2.90
N ALA A 420 -7.66 7.47 -1.74
CA ALA A 420 -6.33 8.00 -1.47
C ALA A 420 -5.28 7.39 -2.42
N ASP A 421 -5.33 6.08 -2.66
CA ASP A 421 -4.41 5.39 -3.56
C ASP A 421 -4.65 5.81 -5.03
N VAL A 422 -5.91 6.00 -5.45
CA VAL A 422 -6.27 6.54 -6.77
C VAL A 422 -5.79 7.99 -6.91
N LYS A 423 -5.94 8.83 -5.88
CA LYS A 423 -5.43 10.21 -5.88
C LYS A 423 -3.91 10.25 -6.05
N GLU A 424 -3.19 9.38 -5.34
CA GLU A 424 -1.74 9.23 -5.47
C GLU A 424 -1.33 8.72 -6.87
N ALA A 425 -2.11 7.80 -7.43
CA ALA A 425 -1.90 7.28 -8.78
C ALA A 425 -2.10 8.35 -9.84
N ILE A 426 -3.12 9.21 -9.69
CA ILE A 426 -3.35 10.36 -10.57
C ILE A 426 -2.19 11.34 -10.50
N GLN A 427 -1.70 11.67 -9.30
CA GLN A 427 -0.54 12.57 -9.14
C GLN A 427 0.70 12.01 -9.86
N SER A 428 0.90 10.70 -9.79
CA SER A 428 1.99 10.02 -10.49
C SER A 428 1.78 9.93 -12.00
N ALA A 429 0.55 9.66 -12.42
CA ALA A 429 0.13 9.57 -13.82
C ALA A 429 0.29 10.91 -14.54
N VAL A 430 -0.11 12.03 -13.91
CA VAL A 430 0.03 13.37 -14.48
C VAL A 430 1.49 13.69 -14.83
N PHE A 431 2.44 13.31 -13.97
CA PHE A 431 3.87 13.45 -14.27
C PHE A 431 4.31 12.61 -15.49
N SER A 432 3.70 11.45 -15.71
CA SER A 432 4.04 10.56 -16.83
C SER A 432 3.55 11.06 -18.20
N VAL A 433 2.52 11.91 -18.22
CA VAL A 433 1.87 12.35 -19.46
C VAL A 433 2.83 13.11 -20.36
N GLU A 434 3.62 14.04 -19.82
CA GLU A 434 4.57 14.85 -20.60
C GLU A 434 5.58 13.98 -21.36
N TYR A 435 6.06 12.91 -20.72
CA TYR A 435 6.97 11.96 -21.36
C TYR A 435 6.27 11.14 -22.43
N ILE A 436 5.05 10.69 -22.17
CA ILE A 436 4.27 9.92 -23.16
C ILE A 436 3.93 10.79 -24.37
N GLU A 437 3.57 12.06 -24.16
CA GLU A 437 3.33 13.04 -25.22
C GLU A 437 4.58 13.25 -26.07
N ARG A 438 5.74 13.44 -25.45
CA ARG A 438 7.01 13.66 -26.17
C ARG A 438 7.41 12.46 -27.03
N PHE A 439 7.14 11.23 -26.59
CA PHE A 439 7.52 10.01 -27.30
C PHE A 439 6.57 9.63 -28.42
N TYR A 440 5.26 9.73 -28.17
CA TYR A 440 4.25 9.20 -29.08
C TYR A 440 3.44 10.28 -29.80
N GLY A 441 3.51 11.53 -29.34
CA GLY A 441 2.70 12.64 -29.82
C GLY A 441 1.26 12.61 -29.28
N THR A 442 0.57 13.74 -29.43
CA THR A 442 -0.80 13.95 -28.92
C THR A 442 -1.88 13.16 -29.67
N GLU A 443 -1.57 12.67 -30.87
CA GLU A 443 -2.49 11.90 -31.71
C GLU A 443 -2.43 10.40 -31.43
N SER A 444 -1.47 9.94 -30.63
CA SER A 444 -1.33 8.52 -30.30
C SER A 444 -2.48 8.01 -29.42
N SER A 445 -2.91 6.77 -29.67
CA SER A 445 -3.86 6.05 -28.83
C SER A 445 -3.37 5.95 -27.38
N PHE A 446 -2.07 5.78 -27.15
CA PHE A 446 -1.49 5.69 -25.81
C PHE A 446 -1.63 6.99 -25.02
N TYR A 447 -1.35 8.13 -25.65
CA TYR A 447 -1.51 9.45 -25.02
C TYR A 447 -2.99 9.69 -24.67
N GLN A 448 -3.89 9.47 -25.62
CA GLN A 448 -5.33 9.68 -25.42
C GLN A 448 -5.89 8.78 -24.30
N GLN A 449 -5.47 7.52 -24.23
CA GLN A 449 -5.84 6.61 -23.15
C GLN A 449 -5.35 7.11 -21.78
N CYS A 450 -4.10 7.58 -21.69
CA CYS A 450 -3.56 8.10 -20.42
C CYS A 450 -4.36 9.30 -19.91
N ILE A 451 -4.74 10.22 -20.80
CA ILE A 451 -5.58 11.37 -20.47
C ILE A 451 -6.96 10.93 -19.98
N LEU A 452 -7.59 9.97 -20.65
CA LEU A 452 -8.89 9.44 -20.22
C LEU A 452 -8.82 8.73 -18.86
N VAL A 453 -7.78 7.94 -18.61
CA VAL A 453 -7.55 7.27 -17.32
C VAL A 453 -7.42 8.28 -16.19
N ILE A 454 -6.65 9.37 -16.40
CA ILE A 454 -6.56 10.48 -15.44
C ILE A 454 -7.93 11.12 -15.22
N GLY A 455 -8.68 11.36 -16.30
CA GLY A 455 -10.02 11.91 -16.23
C GLY A 455 -10.98 11.05 -15.40
N VAL A 456 -11.05 9.74 -15.67
CA VAL A 456 -11.85 8.79 -14.89
C VAL A 456 -11.41 8.79 -13.42
N GLY A 457 -10.10 8.74 -13.16
CA GLY A 457 -9.56 8.82 -11.81
C GLY A 457 -9.99 10.08 -11.05
N LEU A 458 -9.97 11.25 -11.71
CA LEU A 458 -10.39 12.51 -11.09
C LEU A 458 -11.88 12.48 -10.69
N ALA A 459 -12.74 11.85 -11.50
CA ALA A 459 -14.12 11.60 -11.11
C ALA A 459 -14.23 10.71 -9.87
N CYS A 460 -13.39 9.66 -9.74
CA CYS A 460 -13.42 8.75 -8.59
C CYS A 460 -13.19 9.48 -7.25
N VAL A 461 -12.27 10.44 -7.27
CA VAL A 461 -11.79 11.16 -6.07
C VAL A 461 -12.68 12.37 -5.76
N GLU A 462 -13.63 12.73 -6.64
CA GLU A 462 -14.48 13.93 -6.50
C GLU A 462 -13.64 15.22 -6.40
N ASP A 463 -12.41 15.20 -6.90
CA ASP A 463 -11.46 16.31 -6.85
C ASP A 463 -11.63 17.18 -8.10
N VAL A 464 -12.72 17.94 -8.12
CA VAL A 464 -13.10 18.84 -9.22
C VAL A 464 -12.12 20.02 -9.37
N GLY A 465 -11.17 20.19 -8.44
CA GLY A 465 -10.25 21.34 -8.38
C GLY A 465 -9.11 21.37 -9.40
N LYS A 466 -8.95 20.36 -10.27
CA LYS A 466 -8.02 20.41 -11.41
C LYS A 466 -8.80 20.58 -12.71
N ASP A 467 -9.33 21.79 -12.90
CA ASP A 467 -10.09 22.19 -14.10
C ASP A 467 -9.35 21.87 -15.41
N GLU A 468 -8.02 21.97 -15.41
CA GLU A 468 -7.19 21.73 -16.61
C GLU A 468 -7.28 20.29 -17.12
N TRP A 469 -7.02 19.29 -16.27
CA TRP A 469 -7.03 17.88 -16.68
C TRP A 469 -8.45 17.36 -16.89
N SER A 470 -9.44 17.92 -16.18
CA SER A 470 -10.85 17.68 -16.48
C SER A 470 -11.23 18.21 -17.87
N LEU A 471 -10.79 19.42 -18.23
CA LEU A 471 -11.04 20.01 -19.54
C LEU A 471 -10.31 19.26 -20.67
N GLN A 472 -9.04 18.90 -20.46
CA GLN A 472 -8.26 18.13 -21.42
C GLN A 472 -8.85 16.74 -21.64
N SER A 473 -9.31 16.06 -20.59
CA SER A 473 -10.00 14.77 -20.74
C SER A 473 -11.32 14.88 -21.49
N LYS A 474 -12.12 15.94 -21.28
CA LYS A 474 -13.30 16.25 -22.12
C LYS A 474 -12.93 16.50 -23.58
N GLY A 475 -11.86 17.25 -23.82
CA GLY A 475 -11.35 17.53 -25.17
C GLY A 475 -10.87 16.27 -25.91
N VAL A 476 -10.20 15.36 -25.21
CA VAL A 476 -9.78 14.06 -25.78
C VAL A 476 -10.98 13.14 -26.00
N ALA A 477 -11.93 13.11 -25.07
CA ALA A 477 -13.15 12.32 -25.19
C ALA A 477 -13.95 12.72 -26.45
N THR A 478 -14.21 14.01 -26.65
CA THR A 478 -14.93 14.52 -27.82
C THR A 478 -14.23 14.22 -29.14
N LYS A 479 -12.89 14.32 -29.19
CA LYS A 479 -12.10 13.92 -30.38
C LYS A 479 -12.22 12.42 -30.66
N LEU A 480 -12.09 11.58 -29.64
CA LEU A 480 -12.23 10.14 -29.78
C LEU A 480 -13.62 9.75 -30.29
N GLU A 481 -14.67 10.40 -29.81
CA GLU A 481 -16.04 10.18 -30.28
C GLU A 481 -16.22 10.50 -31.77
N GLN A 482 -15.67 11.60 -32.24
CA GLN A 482 -15.70 11.96 -33.66
C GLN A 482 -14.96 10.90 -34.49
N THR A 483 -13.77 10.50 -34.03
CA THR A 483 -12.93 9.52 -34.74
C THR A 483 -13.55 8.11 -34.76
N LEU A 484 -14.27 7.73 -33.70
CA LEU A 484 -14.93 6.43 -33.55
C LEU A 484 -16.32 6.41 -34.22
N GLY A 485 -17.04 7.53 -34.24
CA GLY A 485 -18.30 7.66 -34.98
C GLY A 485 -18.13 7.57 -36.50
N GLU A 486 -16.95 7.95 -37.00
CA GLU A 486 -16.57 7.79 -38.41
C GLU A 486 -16.15 6.36 -38.78
N LYS A 487 -15.71 5.55 -37.80
CA LYS A 487 -15.31 4.15 -37.98
C LYS A 487 -16.35 3.22 -37.35
N ASN A 488 -17.40 2.90 -38.10
CA ASN A 488 -18.40 1.92 -37.70
C ASN A 488 -17.75 0.61 -37.20
N ALA A 489 -17.96 0.33 -35.91
CA ALA A 489 -18.12 -0.97 -35.29
C ALA A 489 -17.31 -2.15 -35.87
N GLU A 490 -16.02 -2.21 -35.51
CA GLU A 490 -15.27 -3.44 -35.19
C GLU A 490 -13.86 -2.99 -34.85
N VAL A 491 -13.66 -2.53 -33.61
CA VAL A 491 -12.30 -2.21 -33.16
C VAL A 491 -11.90 -3.19 -32.08
N GLU A 492 -11.52 -4.39 -32.53
CA GLU A 492 -10.76 -5.32 -31.71
C GLU A 492 -9.34 -4.76 -31.52
N GLY A 493 -8.83 -4.82 -30.29
CA GLY A 493 -7.48 -4.39 -29.92
C GLY A 493 -7.43 -3.09 -29.09
N GLU A 494 -6.35 -2.30 -29.27
CA GLU A 494 -5.99 -1.17 -28.39
C GLU A 494 -7.06 -0.07 -28.29
N PHE A 495 -7.87 0.12 -29.33
CA PHE A 495 -8.96 1.10 -29.34
C PHE A 495 -10.21 0.63 -28.58
N GLY A 496 -10.39 -0.69 -28.35
CA GLY A 496 -11.48 -1.22 -27.54
C GLY A 496 -11.39 -0.80 -26.07
N ALA A 497 -10.16 -0.74 -25.52
CA ALA A 497 -9.91 -0.24 -24.18
C ALA A 497 -10.18 1.26 -24.05
N ALA A 498 -9.79 2.05 -25.06
CA ALA A 498 -10.12 3.48 -25.12
C ALA A 498 -11.63 3.72 -25.22
N TRP A 499 -12.35 2.88 -25.96
CA TRP A 499 -13.81 2.93 -26.09
C TRP A 499 -14.53 2.61 -24.78
N LEU A 500 -14.10 1.57 -24.05
CA LEU A 500 -14.64 1.25 -22.72
C LEU A 500 -14.37 2.35 -21.70
N LEU A 501 -13.16 2.93 -21.69
CA LEU A 501 -12.81 4.07 -20.84
C LEU A 501 -13.65 5.30 -21.14
N LEU A 502 -13.86 5.60 -22.43
CA LEU A 502 -14.73 6.70 -22.87
C LEU A 502 -16.16 6.51 -22.36
N HIS A 503 -16.69 5.27 -22.42
CA HIS A 503 -18.01 4.96 -21.87
C HIS A 503 -18.07 5.16 -20.36
N VAL A 504 -17.07 4.69 -19.60
CA VAL A 504 -16.99 4.92 -18.14
C VAL A 504 -16.88 6.41 -17.83
N TYR A 505 -16.04 7.14 -18.57
CA TYR A 505 -15.85 8.57 -18.41
C TYR A 505 -17.16 9.35 -18.60
N LYS A 506 -17.92 9.07 -19.66
CA LYS A 506 -19.24 9.68 -19.89
C LYS A 506 -20.24 9.36 -18.77
N CYS A 507 -20.25 8.13 -18.27
CA CYS A 507 -21.12 7.75 -17.15
C CYS A 507 -20.89 8.63 -15.91
N LEU A 508 -19.65 9.03 -15.67
CA LEU A 508 -19.25 9.77 -14.48
C LEU A 508 -19.43 11.28 -14.64
N PHE A 509 -19.22 11.82 -15.85
CA PHE A 509 -19.20 13.27 -16.09
C PHE A 509 -20.44 13.83 -16.82
N GLY A 510 -21.33 12.98 -17.34
CA GLY A 510 -22.54 13.38 -18.08
C GLY A 510 -22.28 13.49 -19.57
#